data_AF-A0A1X1URT5-F1
#
_entry.id   AF-A0A1X1URT5-F1
#
_cell.length_a   1.000
_cell.length_b   1.000
_cell.length_c   1.000
_cell.angle_alpha   90.00
_cell.angle_beta   90.00
_cell.angle_gamma   90.00
#
_symmetry.space_group_name_H-M   'P 1'
#
loop_
_entity.id
_entity.type
_entity.pdbx_description
1 polymer ?
#
loop_
_entity_poly.entity_id
_entity_poly.type
_entity_poly.pdbx_seq_one_letter_code
_entity_poly.pdbx_strand_id
1 'polypeptide(L)'
;MLYLDTSALMKLIRREAESDALADWLDTQAPAPWVSSMLIEVELPHALRRIEPALLADVPAIVSRVARYEIDEVVRAAAAAYPDTALRSLDAIHLATGDAVFGSQLTAFVTYDERLLTAAADAGLPIAAPGR
;
A
#
# COMPACT_ATOMS: atom_id res chain seq x y z
N MET A 1 -2.88 -6.50 -11.12
CA MET A 1 -1.81 -5.65 -10.54
C MET A 1 -1.84 -5.79 -9.03
N LEU A 2 -0.74 -5.57 -8.32
CA LEU A 2 -0.72 -5.62 -6.85
C LEU A 2 -0.63 -4.22 -6.30
N TYR A 3 -1.63 -3.79 -5.52
CA TYR A 3 -1.53 -2.54 -4.79
C TYR A 3 -0.77 -2.77 -3.50
N LEU A 4 0.36 -2.10 -3.29
CA LEU A 4 1.15 -2.19 -2.07
C LEU A 4 1.05 -0.86 -1.32
N ASP A 5 0.44 -0.83 -0.15
CA ASP A 5 0.45 0.35 0.70
C ASP A 5 1.83 0.55 1.37
N THR A 6 1.97 1.63 2.14
CA THR A 6 3.21 1.91 2.88
C THR A 6 3.57 0.78 3.85
N SER A 7 2.59 0.14 4.51
CA SER A 7 2.88 -0.92 5.48
C SER A 7 3.44 -2.19 4.82
N ALA A 8 2.93 -2.58 3.66
CA ALA A 8 3.48 -3.68 2.85
C ALA A 8 4.89 -3.36 2.34
N LEU A 9 5.11 -2.14 1.82
CA LEU A 9 6.42 -1.72 1.34
C LEU A 9 7.45 -1.60 2.46
N MET A 10 7.03 -1.22 3.67
CA MET A 10 7.90 -1.20 4.85
C MET A 10 8.53 -2.56 5.11
N LYS A 11 7.78 -3.66 4.95
CA LYS A 11 8.27 -5.03 5.15
C LYS A 11 9.30 -5.48 4.13
N LEU A 12 9.37 -4.81 2.98
CA LEU A 12 10.39 -5.06 1.95
C LEU A 12 11.68 -4.27 2.20
N ILE A 13 11.61 -3.18 2.96
CA ILE A 13 12.77 -2.36 3.35
C ILE A 13 13.34 -2.86 4.67
N ARG A 14 12.46 -3.01 5.66
CA ARG A 14 12.78 -3.42 7.02
C ARG A 14 12.30 -4.84 7.22
N ARG A 15 13.21 -5.73 7.58
CA ARG A 15 12.88 -7.12 7.84
C ARG A 15 12.07 -7.23 9.15
N GLU A 16 10.86 -7.77 9.03
CA GLU A 16 9.88 -8.01 10.08
C GLU A 16 9.39 -9.46 10.02
N ALA A 17 8.49 -9.86 10.92
CA ALA A 17 8.04 -11.24 11.04
C ALA A 17 7.38 -11.74 9.73
N GLU A 18 6.62 -10.87 9.06
CA GLU A 18 5.85 -11.19 7.87
C GLU A 18 6.63 -10.93 6.56
N SER A 19 7.86 -10.38 6.64
CA SER A 19 8.64 -10.00 5.44
C SER A 19 8.96 -11.17 4.53
N ASP A 20 9.31 -12.33 5.08
CA ASP A 20 9.63 -13.52 4.27
C ASP A 20 8.38 -14.06 3.57
N ALA A 21 7.27 -14.15 4.30
CA ALA A 21 5.99 -14.58 3.74
C ALA A 21 5.49 -13.62 2.65
N LEU A 22 5.71 -12.31 2.82
CA LEU A 22 5.42 -11.32 1.79
C LEU A 22 6.28 -11.52 0.54
N ALA A 23 7.59 -11.66 0.71
CA ALA A 23 8.52 -11.84 -0.40
C ALA A 23 8.19 -13.11 -1.21
N ASP A 24 8.02 -14.24 -0.52
CA ASP A 24 7.65 -15.51 -1.16
C ASP A 24 6.32 -15.39 -1.90
N TRP A 25 5.32 -14.76 -1.28
CA TRP A 25 4.02 -14.57 -1.93
C TRP A 25 4.13 -13.67 -3.15
N LEU A 26 4.86 -12.55 -3.09
CA LEU A 26 5.08 -11.66 -4.23
C LEU A 26 5.74 -12.38 -5.42
N ASP A 27 6.68 -13.29 -5.14
CA ASP A 27 7.32 -14.12 -6.16
C ASP A 27 6.31 -15.06 -6.85
N THR A 28 5.35 -15.63 -6.10
CA THR A 28 4.27 -16.44 -6.70
C THR A 28 3.28 -15.63 -7.55
N GLN A 29 3.18 -14.32 -7.32
CA GLN A 29 2.33 -13.43 -8.08
C GLN A 29 3.00 -12.87 -9.34
N ALA A 30 4.30 -13.13 -9.54
CA ALA A 30 5.01 -12.67 -10.73
C ALA A 30 4.35 -13.21 -12.01
N PRO A 31 4.23 -12.38 -13.08
CA PRO A 31 4.85 -11.07 -13.26
C PRO A 31 3.92 -9.88 -12.93
N ALA A 32 2.98 -10.01 -11.98
CA ALA A 32 2.05 -8.92 -11.65
C ALA A 32 2.80 -7.64 -11.24
N PRO A 33 2.54 -6.48 -11.89
CA PRO A 33 3.22 -5.24 -11.56
C PRO A 33 2.74 -4.69 -10.22
N TRP A 34 3.64 -4.01 -9.52
CA TRP A 34 3.35 -3.34 -8.25
C TRP A 34 2.91 -1.91 -8.50
N VAL A 35 1.79 -1.54 -7.91
CA VAL A 35 1.23 -0.19 -7.97
C VAL A 35 1.02 0.37 -6.57
N SER A 36 1.04 1.69 -6.43
CA SER A 36 0.66 2.37 -5.19
C SER A 36 0.24 3.82 -5.45
N SER A 37 -0.19 4.52 -4.41
CA SER A 37 -0.33 5.98 -4.42
C SER A 37 1.06 6.64 -4.42
N MET A 38 1.17 7.82 -5.04
CA MET A 38 2.36 8.68 -4.91
C MET A 38 2.67 9.01 -3.44
N LEU A 39 1.68 8.89 -2.56
CA LEU A 39 1.80 9.07 -1.12
C LEU A 39 2.96 8.27 -0.48
N ILE A 40 3.33 7.11 -1.04
CA ILE A 40 4.46 6.30 -0.51
C ILE A 40 5.80 7.05 -0.52
N GLU A 41 5.97 8.05 -1.40
CA GLU A 41 7.17 8.89 -1.42
C GLU A 41 7.30 9.75 -0.15
N VAL A 42 6.17 10.08 0.46
CA VAL A 42 6.13 10.86 1.70
C VAL A 42 6.16 9.94 2.91
N GLU A 43 5.33 8.91 2.90
CA GLU A 43 5.12 8.06 4.07
C GLU A 43 6.32 7.17 4.40
N LEU A 44 6.96 6.55 3.40
CA LEU A 44 8.09 5.65 3.65
C LEU A 44 9.25 6.37 4.35
N PRO A 45 9.76 7.52 3.87
CA PRO A 45 10.79 8.26 4.58
C PRO A 45 10.33 8.77 5.95
N HIS A 46 9.07 9.20 6.08
CA HIS A 46 8.55 9.69 7.37
C HIS A 46 8.49 8.57 8.42
N ALA A 47 7.99 7.40 8.04
CA ALA A 47 7.92 6.24 8.91
C ALA A 47 9.32 5.78 9.31
N LEU A 48 10.24 5.64 8.35
CA LEU A 48 11.62 5.21 8.62
C LEU A 48 12.40 6.18 9.51
N ARG A 49 12.24 7.50 9.34
CA ARG A 49 12.85 8.49 10.24
C ARG A 49 12.46 8.30 11.71
N ARG A 50 11.26 7.78 11.97
CA ARG A 50 10.77 7.55 13.32
C ARG A 50 11.27 6.23 13.91
N ILE A 51 11.40 5.19 13.09
CA ILE A 51 11.66 3.82 13.56
C ILE A 51 13.09 3.37 13.34
N GLU A 52 13.68 3.62 12.17
CA GLU A 52 14.98 3.10 11.77
C GLU A 52 15.62 3.98 10.66
N PRO A 53 16.14 5.18 11.01
CA PRO A 53 16.65 6.14 10.03
C PRO A 53 17.78 5.62 9.12
N ALA A 54 18.50 4.59 9.58
CA ALA A 54 19.59 3.98 8.81
C ALA A 54 19.10 3.37 7.48
N LEU A 55 17.85 2.94 7.38
CA LEU A 55 17.26 2.33 6.20
C LEU A 55 16.71 3.34 5.17
N LEU A 56 16.83 4.64 5.42
CA LEU A 56 16.35 5.67 4.48
C LEU A 56 17.03 5.60 3.11
N ALA A 57 18.26 5.09 3.06
CA ALA A 57 19.00 4.91 1.81
C ALA A 57 18.38 3.86 0.89
N ASP A 58 17.55 2.95 1.41
CA ASP A 58 16.94 1.85 0.66
C ASP A 58 15.60 2.24 0.01
N VAL A 59 14.97 3.34 0.47
CA VAL A 59 13.67 3.80 -0.04
C VAL A 59 13.66 4.00 -1.55
N PRO A 60 14.64 4.69 -2.17
CA PRO A 60 14.60 4.92 -3.62
C PRO A 60 14.60 3.62 -4.42
N ALA A 61 15.32 2.58 -3.97
CA ALA A 61 15.37 1.30 -4.64
C ALA A 61 14.00 0.61 -4.64
N ILE A 62 13.30 0.60 -3.51
CA ILE A 62 11.95 0.02 -3.43
C ILE A 62 10.94 0.85 -4.23
N VAL A 63 10.94 2.17 -4.04
CA VAL A 63 10.02 3.08 -4.74
C VAL A 63 10.19 3.00 -6.27
N SER A 64 11.42 2.77 -6.77
CA SER A 64 11.67 2.62 -8.22
C SER A 64 11.01 1.40 -8.86
N ARG A 65 10.65 0.40 -8.06
CA ARG A 65 9.99 -0.84 -8.51
C ARG A 65 8.47 -0.71 -8.56
N VAL A 66 7.91 0.37 -8.01
CA VAL A 66 6.47 0.57 -7.84
C VAL A 66 5.99 1.66 -8.80
N ALA A 67 5.05 1.31 -9.66
CA ALA A 67 4.33 2.28 -10.46
C ALA A 67 3.39 3.07 -9.54
N ARG A 68 3.52 4.40 -9.53
CA ARG A 68 2.80 5.26 -8.60
C ARG A 68 1.75 6.06 -9.34
N TYR A 69 0.58 6.21 -8.71
CA TYR A 69 -0.51 7.02 -9.21
C TYR A 69 -0.64 8.32 -8.41
N GLU A 70 -0.87 9.42 -9.11
CA GLU A 70 -0.98 10.76 -8.52
C GLU A 70 -2.24 10.92 -7.64
N ILE A 71 -2.17 11.78 -6.63
CA ILE A 71 -3.33 12.12 -5.79
C ILE A 71 -4.15 13.21 -6.49
N ASP A 72 -4.77 12.82 -7.61
CA ASP A 72 -5.55 13.69 -8.48
C ASP A 72 -6.96 13.98 -7.92
N GLU A 73 -7.78 14.66 -8.71
CA GLU A 73 -9.14 15.00 -8.31
C GLU A 73 -10.02 13.76 -8.03
N VAL A 74 -9.87 12.69 -8.81
CA VAL A 74 -10.64 11.45 -8.64
C VAL A 74 -10.28 10.81 -7.30
N VAL A 75 -8.99 10.68 -7.00
CA VAL A 75 -8.53 10.12 -5.73
C VAL A 75 -9.00 10.97 -4.55
N ARG A 76 -8.86 12.30 -4.62
CA ARG A 76 -9.28 13.20 -3.53
C ARG A 76 -10.79 13.16 -3.30
N ALA A 77 -11.58 13.15 -4.36
CA ALA A 77 -13.04 13.08 -4.26
C ALA A 77 -13.50 11.75 -3.65
N ALA A 78 -12.93 10.63 -4.11
CA ALA A 78 -13.23 9.31 -3.56
C ALA A 78 -12.81 9.19 -2.10
N ALA A 79 -11.60 9.62 -1.74
CA ALA A 79 -11.10 9.59 -0.36
C ALA A 79 -11.99 10.40 0.60
N ALA A 80 -12.50 11.55 0.14
CA ALA A 80 -13.41 12.39 0.92
C ALA A 80 -14.84 11.81 1.06
N ALA A 81 -15.23 10.88 0.19
CA ALA A 81 -16.56 10.30 0.17
C ALA A 81 -16.72 9.07 1.08
N TYR A 82 -15.62 8.48 1.58
CA TYR A 82 -15.71 7.33 2.47
C TYR A 82 -16.40 7.72 3.79
N PRO A 83 -17.48 7.01 4.19
CA PRO A 83 -18.28 7.38 5.37
C PRO A 83 -17.64 6.94 6.69
N ASP A 84 -16.64 6.04 6.67
CA ASP A 84 -15.98 5.56 7.87
C ASP A 84 -15.10 6.66 8.47
N THR A 85 -15.59 7.27 9.55
CA THR A 85 -14.88 8.34 10.28
C THR A 85 -13.64 7.84 11.02
N ALA A 86 -13.49 6.53 11.18
CA ALA A 86 -12.32 5.95 11.81
C ALA A 86 -11.18 5.74 10.79
N LEU A 87 -11.46 5.66 9.49
CA LEU A 87 -10.44 5.57 8.45
C LEU A 87 -9.60 6.85 8.43
N ARG A 88 -8.28 6.74 8.61
CA ARG A 88 -7.41 7.92 8.64
C ARG A 88 -7.28 8.51 7.24
N SER A 89 -7.01 9.80 7.13
CA SER A 89 -6.97 10.49 5.83
C SER A 89 -5.95 9.90 4.85
N LEU A 90 -4.80 9.41 5.33
CA LEU A 90 -3.78 8.78 4.48
C LEU A 90 -4.22 7.39 4.02
N ASP A 91 -4.83 6.61 4.92
CA ASP A 91 -5.43 5.30 4.60
C ASP A 91 -6.58 5.46 3.58
N ALA A 92 -7.38 6.53 3.71
CA ALA A 92 -8.45 6.85 2.76
C ALA A 92 -7.90 7.20 1.36
N ILE A 93 -6.73 7.84 1.26
CA ILE A 93 -6.07 8.09 -0.03
C ILE A 93 -5.55 6.78 -0.63
N HIS A 94 -4.96 5.90 0.19
CA HIS A 94 -4.52 4.59 -0.26
C HIS A 94 -5.70 3.76 -0.78
N LEU A 95 -6.78 3.68 0.00
CA LEU A 95 -8.01 3.02 -0.38
C LEU A 95 -8.59 3.60 -1.67
N ALA A 96 -8.74 4.93 -1.76
CA ALA A 96 -9.26 5.60 -2.96
C ALA A 96 -8.42 5.33 -4.20
N THR A 97 -7.09 5.30 -4.05
CA THR A 97 -6.21 4.97 -5.19
C THR A 97 -6.40 3.52 -5.60
N GLY A 98 -6.47 2.58 -4.64
CA GLY A 98 -6.72 1.17 -4.95
C GLY A 98 -8.08 0.93 -5.59
N ASP A 99 -9.11 1.56 -5.05
CA ASP A 99 -10.52 1.36 -5.40
C ASP A 99 -10.93 2.14 -6.65
N ALA A 100 -10.87 3.48 -6.61
CA ALA A 100 -11.42 4.33 -7.65
C ALA A 100 -10.58 4.35 -8.94
N VAL A 101 -9.28 4.07 -8.85
CA VAL A 101 -8.37 4.11 -10.00
C VAL A 101 -8.15 2.72 -10.60
N PHE A 102 -7.79 1.74 -9.76
CA PHE A 102 -7.45 0.40 -10.23
C PHE A 102 -8.62 -0.58 -10.12
N GLY A 103 -9.36 -0.56 -9.01
CA GLY A 103 -10.55 -1.37 -8.76
C GLY A 103 -10.35 -2.84 -9.14
N SER A 104 -11.18 -3.32 -10.08
CA SER A 104 -11.18 -4.71 -10.55
C SER A 104 -9.91 -5.15 -11.31
N GLN A 105 -9.00 -4.23 -11.64
CA GLN A 105 -7.70 -4.56 -12.22
C GLN A 105 -6.68 -5.03 -11.18
N LEU A 106 -6.98 -4.85 -9.89
CA LEU A 106 -6.17 -5.37 -8.80
C LEU A 106 -6.36 -6.88 -8.68
N THR A 107 -5.23 -7.57 -8.59
CA THR A 107 -5.16 -8.97 -8.18
C THR A 107 -5.26 -9.05 -6.66
N ALA A 108 -4.64 -8.09 -5.96
CA ALA A 108 -4.79 -7.91 -4.52
C ALA A 108 -4.41 -6.47 -4.12
N PHE A 109 -5.05 -6.00 -3.07
CA PHE A 109 -4.68 -4.87 -2.24
C PHE A 109 -3.96 -5.41 -1.00
N VAL A 110 -2.66 -5.13 -0.92
CA VAL A 110 -1.75 -5.67 0.09
C VAL A 110 -1.49 -4.59 1.13
N THR A 111 -1.88 -4.89 2.37
CA THR A 111 -1.67 -4.03 3.53
C THR A 111 -1.57 -4.88 4.79
N TYR A 112 -0.80 -4.40 5.75
CA TYR A 112 -0.68 -4.96 7.10
C TYR A 112 -1.28 -4.03 8.16
N ASP A 113 -1.93 -2.94 7.75
CA ASP A 113 -2.82 -2.18 8.62
C ASP A 113 -4.20 -2.85 8.62
N GLU A 114 -4.58 -3.40 9.76
CA GLU A 114 -5.84 -4.12 9.98
C GLU A 114 -7.10 -3.30 9.63
N ARG A 115 -7.03 -1.99 9.86
CA ARG A 115 -8.16 -1.08 9.61
C ARG A 115 -8.29 -0.82 8.12
N LEU A 116 -7.17 -0.56 7.45
CA LEU A 116 -7.15 -0.39 5.99
C LEU A 116 -7.50 -1.70 5.27
N LEU A 117 -7.05 -2.85 5.77
CA LEU A 117 -7.41 -4.17 5.24
C LEU A 117 -8.92 -4.40 5.28
N THR A 118 -9.55 -4.06 6.42
CA THR A 118 -11.01 -4.16 6.59
C THR A 118 -11.73 -3.21 5.65
N ALA A 119 -11.30 -1.95 5.57
CA ALA A 119 -11.92 -0.96 4.69
C ALA A 119 -11.80 -1.33 3.20
N ALA A 120 -10.67 -1.91 2.78
CA ALA A 120 -10.48 -2.42 1.43
C ALA A 120 -11.40 -3.62 1.13
N ALA A 121 -11.59 -4.52 2.10
CA ALA A 121 -12.54 -5.63 1.98
C ALA A 121 -13.98 -5.13 1.86
N ASP A 122 -14.37 -4.15 2.67
CA ASP A 122 -15.70 -3.53 2.64
C ASP A 122 -15.96 -2.77 1.33
N ALA A 123 -14.92 -2.22 0.71
CA ALA A 123 -14.95 -1.65 -0.64
C ALA A 123 -14.99 -2.72 -1.76
N GLY A 124 -14.94 -4.01 -1.42
CA GLY A 124 -15.02 -5.12 -2.37
C GLY A 124 -13.71 -5.40 -3.13
N LEU A 125 -12.59 -4.86 -2.66
CA LEU A 125 -11.28 -5.15 -3.25
C LEU A 125 -10.80 -6.55 -2.85
N PRO A 126 -10.09 -7.26 -3.74
CA PRO A 126 -9.37 -8.46 -3.33
C PRO A 126 -8.27 -8.02 -2.37
N ILE A 127 -8.24 -8.57 -1.15
CA ILE A 127 -7.25 -8.20 -0.13
C ILE A 127 -6.23 -9.32 0.09
N ALA A 128 -5.01 -8.96 0.48
CA ALA A 128 -3.99 -9.92 0.92
C ALA A 128 -3.12 -9.34 2.03
N ALA A 129 -2.74 -10.18 2.98
CA ALA A 129 -1.72 -9.90 3.99
C ALA A 129 -0.92 -11.18 4.23
N PRO A 130 0.07 -11.50 3.37
CA PRO A 130 0.83 -12.74 3.48
C PRO A 130 1.55 -12.84 4.82
N GLY A 131 1.39 -13.98 5.50
CA GLY A 131 1.98 -14.19 6.83
C GLY A 131 1.41 -13.31 7.94
N ARG A 132 0.28 -12.61 7.68
CA ARG A 132 -0.48 -11.79 8.64
C ARG A 132 -0.38 -12.29 10.08
#